data_AF-A0A7C4GBT0-F1
#
_entry.id   AF-A0A7C4GBT0-F1
#
_cell.length_a   1.000
_cell.length_b   1.000
_cell.length_c   1.000
_cell.angle_alpha   90.00
_cell.angle_beta   90.00
_cell.angle_gamma   90.00
#
_symmetry.space_group_name_H-M   'P 1'
#
loop_
_entity.id
_entity.type
_entity.pdbx_description
1 polymer ?
#
loop_
_entity_poly.entity_id
_entity_poly.type
_entity_poly.pdbx_seq_one_letter_code
_entity_poly.pdbx_strand_id
1 'polypeptide(L)'
;GSIFLTKLDGSARGGGALSAVAVTGAPIKFIGTGEKVEEIEIFDSRKFVGRILGFGDIESLIEKFEAVQYTPSEEDAQRFLSGKFTLEDLLTQLKAISSMGPLHKLIQLIPGFSINLPEEFQEVSKEKIKKYSAIIESMTKEERENPEIIDRSRMRRIAFGSGTSIRDVQELLDQYKNMKKLMRTLKRRTKLFGKLKGVIGV
;
A
#
# COMPACT_ATOMS: atom_id res chain seq x y z
N GLY A 1 -9.45 -16.00 41.27
CA GLY A 1 -9.83 -17.06 40.32
C GLY A 1 -9.48 -16.60 38.92
N SER A 2 -9.43 -17.51 37.95
CA SER A 2 -9.18 -17.20 36.54
C SER A 2 -10.29 -17.80 35.68
N ILE A 3 -10.58 -17.16 34.56
CA ILE A 3 -11.63 -17.61 33.64
C ILE A 3 -10.99 -18.30 32.43
N PHE A 4 -11.55 -19.44 32.05
CA PHE A 4 -11.24 -20.16 30.81
C PHE A 4 -12.47 -20.10 29.91
N LEU A 5 -12.33 -19.54 28.70
CA LEU A 5 -13.43 -19.46 27.74
C LEU A 5 -13.31 -20.59 26.72
N THR A 6 -14.42 -21.19 26.33
CA THR A 6 -14.47 -22.26 25.33
C THR A 6 -15.46 -21.94 24.22
N LYS A 7 -15.35 -22.66 23.10
CA LYS A 7 -16.26 -22.58 21.95
C LYS A 7 -16.37 -21.17 21.35
N LEU A 8 -15.23 -20.53 21.10
CA LEU A 8 -15.17 -19.23 20.41
C LEU A 8 -15.17 -19.34 18.87
N ASP A 9 -15.27 -20.55 18.32
CA ASP A 9 -15.45 -20.86 16.90
C ASP A 9 -16.87 -20.64 16.37
N GLY A 10 -17.87 -20.64 17.27
CA GLY A 10 -19.28 -20.45 16.91
C GLY A 10 -19.67 -18.99 16.68
N SER A 11 -20.94 -18.76 16.29
CA SER A 11 -21.54 -17.43 16.12
C SER A 11 -21.71 -16.62 17.42
N ALA A 12 -21.21 -17.13 18.54
CA ALA A 12 -21.35 -16.54 19.85
C ALA A 12 -20.35 -15.38 20.04
N ARG A 13 -20.85 -14.15 20.05
CA ARG A 13 -20.04 -12.90 20.13
C ARG A 13 -19.40 -12.63 21.52
N GLY A 14 -19.11 -13.67 22.31
CA GLY A 14 -18.35 -13.54 23.56
C GLY A 14 -19.00 -12.71 24.69
N GLY A 15 -20.26 -12.28 24.57
CA GLY A 15 -20.90 -11.38 25.55
C GLY A 15 -21.00 -11.93 26.98
N GLY A 16 -21.18 -13.24 27.13
CA GLY A 16 -21.20 -13.90 28.45
C GLY A 16 -19.86 -13.82 29.19
N ALA A 17 -18.75 -13.78 28.44
CA ALA A 17 -17.41 -13.62 29.00
C ALA A 17 -17.21 -12.26 29.66
N LEU A 18 -17.66 -11.20 28.98
CA LEU A 18 -17.57 -9.83 29.48
C LEU A 18 -18.41 -9.65 30.76
N SER A 19 -19.59 -10.26 30.79
CA SER A 19 -20.45 -10.25 31.99
C SER A 19 -19.80 -10.98 33.16
N ALA A 20 -19.21 -12.16 32.92
CA ALA A 20 -18.50 -12.90 33.97
C ALA A 20 -17.32 -12.12 34.53
N VAL A 21 -16.51 -11.48 33.68
CA VAL A 21 -15.40 -10.61 34.13
C VAL A 21 -15.91 -9.41 34.91
N ALA A 22 -16.97 -8.75 34.45
CA ALA A 22 -17.53 -7.57 35.11
C ALA A 22 -18.06 -7.86 36.52
N VAL A 23 -18.65 -9.05 36.72
CA VAL A 23 -19.20 -9.46 38.02
C VAL A 23 -18.13 -10.05 38.94
N THR A 24 -17.22 -10.86 38.41
CA THR A 24 -16.26 -11.61 39.23
C THR A 24 -14.91 -10.91 39.43
N GLY A 25 -14.57 -9.95 38.56
CA GLY A 25 -13.25 -9.32 38.51
C GLY A 25 -12.10 -10.27 38.11
N ALA A 26 -12.40 -11.53 37.82
CA ALA A 26 -11.39 -12.53 37.47
C ALA A 26 -10.90 -12.34 36.02
N PRO A 27 -9.58 -12.33 35.76
CA PRO A 27 -9.07 -12.20 34.41
C PRO A 27 -9.28 -13.49 33.59
N ILE A 28 -9.53 -13.34 32.30
CA ILE A 28 -9.53 -14.44 31.35
C ILE A 28 -8.08 -14.76 31.01
N LYS A 29 -7.68 -16.02 31.15
CA LYS A 29 -6.29 -16.46 30.90
C LYS A 29 -6.13 -17.20 29.57
N PHE A 30 -7.15 -17.96 29.17
CA PHE A 30 -7.10 -18.82 27.99
C PHE A 30 -8.44 -18.86 27.29
N ILE A 31 -8.38 -19.17 26.00
CA ILE A 31 -9.53 -19.36 25.12
C ILE A 31 -9.39 -20.64 24.32
N GLY A 32 -10.48 -21.39 24.20
CA GLY A 32 -10.62 -22.52 23.28
C GLY A 32 -11.32 -22.05 22.00
N THR A 33 -10.60 -22.11 20.89
CA THR A 33 -11.10 -21.78 19.55
C THR A 33 -11.58 -23.00 18.77
N GLY A 34 -11.66 -24.18 19.41
CA GLY A 34 -12.23 -25.39 18.81
C GLY A 34 -12.29 -26.54 19.82
N GLU A 35 -12.35 -27.77 19.31
CA GLU A 35 -12.52 -28.99 20.12
C GLU A 35 -11.22 -29.74 20.36
N LYS A 36 -10.17 -29.47 19.58
CA LYS A 36 -8.88 -30.14 19.70
C LYS A 36 -8.04 -29.50 20.81
N VAL A 37 -7.16 -30.29 21.41
CA VAL A 37 -6.24 -29.85 22.47
C VAL A 37 -5.28 -28.74 21.98
N GLU A 38 -4.97 -28.76 20.68
CA GLU A 38 -4.12 -27.77 20.00
C GLU A 38 -4.82 -26.40 19.83
N GLU A 39 -6.14 -26.34 19.97
CA GLU A 39 -6.96 -25.14 19.74
C GLU A 39 -7.18 -24.34 21.03
N ILE A 40 -6.28 -24.49 22.00
CA ILE A 40 -6.24 -23.71 23.25
C ILE A 40 -5.18 -22.62 23.09
N GLU A 41 -5.63 -21.37 23.12
CA GLU A 41 -4.79 -20.18 22.99
C GLU A 41 -4.74 -19.39 24.30
N ILE A 42 -3.65 -18.65 24.51
CA ILE A 42 -3.58 -17.63 25.56
C ILE A 42 -4.51 -16.47 25.18
N PHE A 43 -5.28 -15.98 26.15
CA PHE A 43 -6.20 -14.86 25.92
C PHE A 43 -5.45 -13.56 25.67
N ASP A 44 -5.72 -12.92 24.53
CA ASP A 44 -5.34 -11.55 24.22
C ASP A 44 -6.60 -10.69 24.02
N SER A 45 -6.73 -9.62 24.81
CA SER A 45 -7.90 -8.75 24.81
C SER A 45 -8.06 -7.98 23.50
N ARG A 46 -6.98 -7.59 22.82
CA ARG A 46 -7.02 -6.87 21.55
C ARG A 46 -7.52 -7.78 20.43
N LYS A 47 -7.00 -9.01 20.34
CA LYS A 47 -7.45 -10.01 19.37
C LYS A 47 -8.93 -10.38 19.56
N PHE A 48 -9.36 -10.53 20.82
CA PHE A 48 -10.74 -10.86 21.15
C PHE A 48 -11.73 -9.76 20.74
N VAL A 49 -11.40 -8.49 21.01
CA VAL A 49 -12.22 -7.34 20.60
C VAL A 49 -12.29 -7.23 19.08
N GLY A 50 -11.19 -7.46 18.36
CA GLY A 50 -11.16 -7.51 16.90
C GLY A 50 -12.15 -8.52 16.32
N ARG A 51 -12.12 -9.77 16.83
CA ARG A 51 -13.06 -10.84 16.43
C ARG A 51 -14.52 -10.46 16.70
N ILE A 52 -14.84 -9.88 17.85
CA ILE A 52 -16.22 -9.46 18.22
C ILE A 52 -16.74 -8.35 17.29
N LEU A 53 -15.88 -7.40 16.93
CA LEU A 53 -16.24 -6.27 16.08
C LEU A 53 -16.27 -6.63 14.58
N GLY A 54 -16.02 -7.90 14.22
CA GLY A 54 -16.00 -8.36 12.83
C GLY A 54 -14.73 -7.98 12.06
N PHE A 55 -13.74 -7.40 12.76
CA PHE A 55 -12.42 -7.13 12.23
C PHE A 55 -11.54 -8.36 12.51
N GLY A 56 -11.61 -9.35 11.63
CA GLY A 56 -10.69 -10.48 11.66
C GLY A 56 -9.23 -10.01 11.76
N ASP A 57 -8.42 -10.78 12.49
CA ASP A 57 -6.98 -10.63 12.77
C ASP A 57 -6.30 -9.33 12.25
N ILE A 58 -6.65 -8.21 12.90
CA ILE A 58 -6.09 -6.89 12.61
C ILE A 58 -4.58 -6.89 12.83
N GLU A 59 -4.05 -7.66 13.79
CA GLU A 59 -2.61 -7.74 14.05
C GLU A 59 -1.88 -8.43 12.91
N SER A 60 -2.36 -9.57 12.39
CA SER A 60 -1.79 -10.18 11.18
C SER A 60 -1.87 -9.25 9.96
N LEU A 61 -2.90 -8.41 9.87
CA LEU A 61 -3.00 -7.38 8.83
C LEU A 61 -2.00 -6.24 9.06
N ILE A 62 -1.80 -5.78 10.29
CA ILE A 62 -0.83 -4.74 10.68
C ILE A 62 0.60 -5.25 10.50
N GLU A 63 0.93 -6.48 10.90
CA GLU A 63 2.27 -7.08 10.69
C GLU A 63 2.59 -7.22 9.20
N LYS A 64 1.61 -7.64 8.39
CA LYS A 64 1.73 -7.63 6.91
C LYS A 64 1.77 -6.20 6.35
N PHE A 65 1.23 -5.22 7.07
CA PHE A 65 1.23 -3.81 6.68
C PHE A 65 2.55 -3.12 7.02
N GLU A 66 3.16 -3.41 8.17
CA GLU A 66 4.50 -2.96 8.56
C GLU A 66 5.56 -3.54 7.61
N ALA A 67 5.42 -4.81 7.21
CA ALA A 67 6.29 -5.42 6.20
C ALA A 67 6.13 -4.81 4.78
N VAL A 68 5.01 -4.13 4.51
CA VAL A 68 4.67 -3.56 3.20
C VAL A 68 4.64 -2.02 3.25
N GLN A 69 4.97 -1.39 4.38
CA GLN A 69 5.17 0.05 4.44
C GLN A 69 6.39 0.40 3.59
N TYR A 70 6.12 0.72 2.33
CA TYR A 70 6.93 1.61 1.55
C TYR A 70 6.76 3.00 2.18
N THR A 71 7.38 3.22 3.34
CA THR A 71 7.70 4.57 3.79
C THR A 71 8.71 5.09 2.76
N PRO A 72 8.35 6.10 1.94
CA PRO A 72 9.34 6.71 1.07
C PRO A 72 10.47 7.15 1.97
N SER A 73 11.68 6.66 1.72
CA SER A 73 12.83 7.08 2.52
C SER A 73 12.98 8.60 2.40
N GLU A 74 13.61 9.26 3.37
CA GLU A 74 13.91 10.69 3.23
C GLU A 74 14.68 10.96 1.92
N GLU A 75 15.45 9.99 1.43
CA GLU A 75 16.13 10.01 0.15
C GLU A 75 15.16 9.96 -1.04
N ASP A 76 14.11 9.13 -1.00
CA ASP A 76 13.07 9.08 -2.03
C ASP A 76 12.27 10.38 -2.06
N ALA A 77 11.94 10.94 -0.89
CA ALA A 77 11.31 12.25 -0.77
C ALA A 77 12.22 13.37 -1.31
N GLN A 78 13.52 13.33 -1.00
CA GLN A 78 14.49 14.29 -1.53
C GLN A 78 14.71 14.12 -3.04
N ARG A 79 14.73 12.90 -3.58
CA ARG A 79 14.81 12.62 -5.02
C ARG A 79 13.57 13.13 -5.75
N PHE A 80 12.40 12.90 -5.17
CA PHE A 80 11.13 13.44 -5.65
C PHE A 80 11.15 14.98 -5.71
N LEU A 81 11.66 15.63 -4.65
CA LEU A 81 11.86 17.08 -4.58
C LEU A 81 12.98 17.58 -5.51
N SER A 82 14.00 16.75 -5.79
CA SER A 82 15.11 17.08 -6.69
C SER A 82 14.65 17.18 -8.15
N GLY A 83 13.50 16.59 -8.50
CA GLY A 83 12.90 16.65 -9.84
C GLY A 83 13.46 15.62 -10.82
N LYS A 84 14.26 14.67 -10.34
CA LYS A 84 14.73 13.50 -11.09
C LYS A 84 13.75 12.34 -10.89
N PHE A 85 12.57 12.45 -11.50
CA PHE A 85 11.63 11.33 -11.57
C PHE A 85 11.88 10.57 -12.86
N THR A 86 12.36 9.34 -12.76
CA THR A 86 12.72 8.45 -13.89
C THR A 86 11.70 7.33 -14.06
N LEU A 87 11.79 6.55 -15.14
CA LEU A 87 10.95 5.36 -15.30
C LEU A 87 11.32 4.24 -14.32
N GLU A 88 12.55 4.23 -13.80
CA GLU A 88 12.98 3.28 -12.76
C GLU A 88 12.26 3.55 -11.43
N ASP A 89 12.09 4.84 -11.09
CA ASP A 89 11.32 5.24 -9.91
C ASP A 89 9.84 4.84 -10.08
N LEU A 90 9.28 5.06 -11.27
CA LEU A 90 7.92 4.63 -11.60
C LEU A 90 7.76 3.11 -11.50
N LEU A 91 8.72 2.33 -11.98
CA LEU A 91 8.70 0.85 -11.88
C LEU A 91 8.66 0.41 -10.41
N THR A 92 9.48 1.04 -9.57
CA THR A 92 9.53 0.74 -8.13
C THR A 92 8.17 1.01 -7.47
N GLN A 93 7.54 2.14 -7.79
CA GLN A 93 6.20 2.48 -7.33
C GLN A 93 5.14 1.50 -7.82
N LEU A 94 5.16 1.12 -9.11
CA LEU A 94 4.24 0.14 -9.67
C LEU A 94 4.35 -1.23 -9.00
N LYS A 95 5.58 -1.66 -8.67
CA LYS A 95 5.83 -2.92 -7.95
C LYS A 95 5.30 -2.88 -6.53
N ALA A 96 5.49 -1.77 -5.81
CA ALA A 96 4.94 -1.57 -4.47
C ALA A 96 3.40 -1.59 -4.47
N ILE A 97 2.77 -0.98 -5.47
CA ILE A 97 1.30 -1.01 -5.60
C ILE A 97 0.83 -2.43 -5.97
N SER A 98 1.56 -3.12 -6.84
CA SER A 98 1.23 -4.49 -7.24
C SER A 98 1.31 -5.48 -6.07
N SER A 99 2.24 -5.30 -5.12
CA SER A 99 2.37 -6.15 -3.94
C SER A 99 1.27 -5.88 -2.90
N MET A 100 0.80 -4.64 -2.78
CA MET A 100 -0.34 -4.28 -1.92
C MET A 100 -1.68 -4.85 -2.42
N GLY A 101 -1.88 -5.02 -3.73
CA GLY A 101 -3.05 -5.73 -4.26
C GLY A 101 -4.40 -5.13 -3.82
N PRO A 102 -5.45 -5.95 -3.51
CA PRO A 102 -6.77 -5.45 -3.12
C PRO A 102 -6.79 -4.73 -1.76
N LEU A 103 -5.74 -4.90 -0.93
CA LEU A 103 -5.64 -4.25 0.37
C LEU A 103 -5.68 -2.73 0.25
N HIS A 104 -5.22 -2.16 -0.88
CA HIS A 104 -5.35 -0.73 -1.14
C HIS A 104 -6.79 -0.22 -1.01
N LYS A 105 -7.77 -0.97 -1.55
CA LYS A 105 -9.19 -0.59 -1.43
C LYS A 105 -9.71 -0.66 0.00
N LEU A 106 -9.15 -1.55 0.83
CA LEU A 106 -9.49 -1.65 2.24
C LEU A 106 -8.85 -0.51 3.05
N ILE A 107 -7.64 -0.08 2.69
CA ILE A 107 -6.92 1.02 3.34
C ILE A 107 -7.60 2.37 3.05
N GLN A 108 -8.12 2.58 1.84
CA GLN A 108 -8.90 3.77 1.48
C GLN A 108 -10.19 3.93 2.32
N LEU A 109 -10.71 2.84 2.90
CA LEU A 109 -11.90 2.85 3.75
C LEU A 109 -11.58 3.18 5.22
N ILE A 110 -10.31 3.27 5.61
CA ILE A 110 -9.88 3.64 6.96
C ILE A 110 -9.89 5.17 7.08
N PRO A 111 -10.79 5.76 7.89
CA PRO A 111 -10.83 7.21 8.07
C PRO A 111 -9.49 7.71 8.62
N GLY A 112 -8.86 8.66 7.93
CA GLY A 112 -7.58 9.26 8.35
C GLY A 112 -6.32 8.66 7.71
N PHE A 113 -6.42 7.58 6.92
CA PHE A 113 -5.29 7.00 6.17
C PHE A 113 -5.41 7.29 4.67
N SER A 114 -4.98 8.50 4.25
CA SER A 114 -4.82 8.81 2.82
C SER A 114 -3.42 8.43 2.38
N ILE A 115 -3.22 7.19 1.92
CA ILE A 115 -2.07 6.92 1.05
C ILE A 115 -2.34 7.72 -0.22
N ASN A 116 -1.65 8.86 -0.39
CA ASN A 116 -1.75 9.74 -1.54
C ASN A 116 -1.13 9.04 -2.77
N LEU A 117 -1.79 7.99 -3.27
CA LEU A 117 -1.59 7.58 -4.65
C LEU A 117 -2.17 8.68 -5.53
N PRO A 118 -1.42 9.16 -6.54
CA PRO A 118 -2.00 10.02 -7.57
C PRO A 118 -3.27 9.37 -8.10
N GLU A 119 -4.36 10.14 -8.22
CA GLU A 119 -5.68 9.64 -8.67
C GLU A 119 -5.58 8.84 -9.97
N GLU A 120 -4.61 9.20 -10.81
CA GLU A 120 -4.21 8.54 -12.05
C GLU A 120 -3.87 7.05 -11.90
N PHE A 121 -3.53 6.56 -10.70
CA PHE A 121 -3.27 5.15 -10.40
C PHE A 121 -4.43 4.43 -9.71
N GLN A 122 -5.42 5.17 -9.19
CA GLN A 122 -6.55 4.56 -8.50
C GLN A 122 -7.48 3.82 -9.47
N GLU A 123 -7.51 4.25 -10.74
CA GLU A 123 -8.26 3.60 -11.83
C GLU A 123 -7.44 2.57 -12.62
N VAL A 124 -6.13 2.44 -12.35
CA VAL A 124 -5.26 1.55 -13.11
C VAL A 124 -5.50 0.12 -12.65
N SER A 125 -6.16 -0.67 -13.50
CA SER A 125 -6.40 -2.09 -13.24
C SER A 125 -5.08 -2.82 -12.97
N LYS A 126 -5.12 -3.89 -12.16
CA LYS A 126 -3.96 -4.76 -11.91
C LYS A 126 -3.30 -5.24 -13.21
N GLU A 127 -4.10 -5.43 -14.25
CA GLU A 127 -3.62 -5.80 -15.59
C GLU A 127 -2.79 -4.69 -16.23
N LYS A 128 -3.22 -3.43 -16.15
CA LYS A 128 -2.42 -2.28 -16.62
C LYS A 128 -1.13 -2.13 -15.82
N ILE A 129 -1.15 -2.32 -14.50
CA ILE A 129 0.06 -2.28 -13.66
C ILE A 129 1.07 -3.34 -14.14
N LYS A 130 0.63 -4.60 -14.31
CA LYS A 130 1.49 -5.67 -14.82
C LYS A 130 2.04 -5.35 -16.22
N LYS A 131 1.19 -4.82 -17.09
CA LYS A 131 1.56 -4.43 -18.46
C LYS A 131 2.63 -3.34 -18.46
N TYR A 132 2.45 -2.31 -17.65
CA TYR A 132 3.39 -1.19 -17.54
C TYR A 132 4.73 -1.63 -16.93
N SER A 133 4.70 -2.48 -15.91
CA SER A 133 5.92 -3.07 -15.35
C SER A 133 6.69 -3.86 -16.41
N ALA A 134 6.01 -4.73 -17.18
CA ALA A 134 6.65 -5.50 -18.24
C ALA A 134 7.24 -4.62 -19.36
N ILE A 135 6.55 -3.53 -19.72
CA ILE A 135 7.05 -2.54 -20.70
C ILE A 135 8.33 -1.87 -20.20
N ILE A 136 8.34 -1.37 -18.96
CA ILE A 136 9.52 -0.68 -18.40
C ILE A 136 10.68 -1.67 -18.21
N GLU A 137 10.40 -2.89 -17.77
CA GLU A 137 11.41 -3.95 -17.64
C GLU A 137 12.08 -4.30 -18.97
N SER A 138 11.37 -4.13 -20.09
CA SER A 138 11.89 -4.35 -21.45
C SER A 138 12.72 -3.18 -22.02
N MET A 139 12.85 -2.08 -21.26
CA MET A 139 13.69 -0.93 -21.63
C MET A 139 15.12 -1.12 -21.14
N THR A 140 16.08 -0.48 -21.82
CA THR A 140 17.46 -0.38 -21.34
C THR A 140 17.57 0.65 -20.20
N LYS A 141 18.64 0.58 -19.40
CA LYS A 141 18.89 1.56 -18.33
C LYS A 141 18.90 3.00 -18.85
N GLU A 142 19.53 3.22 -20.00
CA GLU A 142 19.57 4.53 -20.66
C GLU A 142 18.17 5.05 -21.01
N GLU A 143 17.29 4.18 -21.53
CA GLU A 143 15.92 4.53 -21.88
C GLU A 143 15.05 4.80 -20.64
N ARG A 144 15.32 4.12 -19.51
CA ARG A 144 14.61 4.35 -18.25
C ARG A 144 15.01 5.67 -17.59
N GLU A 145 16.29 6.01 -17.65
CA GLU A 145 16.82 7.28 -17.13
C GLU A 145 16.44 8.45 -18.03
N ASN A 146 16.42 8.23 -19.35
CA ASN A 146 16.07 9.24 -20.34
C ASN A 146 14.97 8.76 -21.31
N PRO A 147 13.69 8.91 -20.96
CA PRO A 147 12.59 8.47 -21.82
C PRO A 147 12.45 9.26 -23.13
N GLU A 148 13.16 10.39 -23.29
CA GLU A 148 13.09 11.23 -24.49
C GLU A 148 13.83 10.63 -25.70
N ILE A 149 14.74 9.67 -25.48
CA ILE A 149 15.45 8.97 -26.57
C ILE A 149 14.62 7.84 -27.19
N ILE A 150 13.45 7.52 -26.63
CA ILE A 150 12.60 6.42 -27.11
C ILE A 150 11.89 6.85 -28.40
N ASP A 151 12.46 6.43 -29.53
CA ASP A 151 11.90 6.63 -30.85
C ASP A 151 10.98 5.46 -31.27
N ARG A 152 10.46 5.53 -32.49
CA ARG A 152 9.55 4.51 -33.04
C ARG A 152 10.19 3.13 -33.17
N SER A 153 11.51 3.07 -33.39
CA SER A 153 12.26 1.82 -33.50
C SER A 153 12.40 1.14 -32.13
N ARG A 154 12.78 1.92 -31.10
CA ARG A 154 12.86 1.47 -29.71
C ARG A 154 11.50 1.06 -29.16
N MET A 155 10.45 1.83 -29.43
CA MET A 155 9.08 1.44 -29.04
C MET A 155 8.68 0.08 -29.62
N ARG A 156 9.02 -0.19 -30.88
CA ARG A 156 8.76 -1.48 -31.51
C ARG A 156 9.49 -2.61 -30.77
N ARG A 157 10.79 -2.43 -30.48
CA ARG A 157 11.60 -3.41 -29.73
C ARG A 157 11.03 -3.67 -28.34
N ILE A 158 10.68 -2.61 -27.60
CA ILE A 158 10.11 -2.69 -26.24
C ILE A 158 8.75 -3.41 -26.27
N ALA A 159 7.89 -3.08 -27.24
CA ALA A 159 6.59 -3.73 -27.42
C ALA A 159 6.76 -5.25 -27.65
N PHE A 160 7.69 -5.65 -28.52
CA PHE A 160 8.00 -7.07 -28.73
C PHE A 160 8.57 -7.75 -27.48
N GLY A 161 9.51 -7.10 -26.78
CA GLY A 161 10.13 -7.66 -25.57
C GLY A 161 9.14 -7.83 -24.40
N SER A 162 8.13 -6.97 -24.32
CA SER A 162 7.12 -6.99 -23.26
C SER A 162 5.85 -7.77 -23.63
N GLY A 163 5.72 -8.26 -24.86
CA GLY A 163 4.48 -8.89 -25.35
C GLY A 163 3.31 -7.91 -25.45
N THR A 164 3.58 -6.62 -25.66
CA THR A 164 2.56 -5.55 -25.73
C THR A 164 2.54 -4.88 -27.11
N SER A 165 1.62 -3.94 -27.32
CA SER A 165 1.55 -3.17 -28.56
C SER A 165 2.32 -1.86 -28.47
N ILE A 166 2.73 -1.30 -29.62
CA ILE A 166 3.37 0.03 -29.69
C ILE A 166 2.47 1.12 -29.06
N ARG A 167 1.15 0.97 -29.15
CA ARG A 167 0.19 1.91 -28.54
C ARG A 167 0.27 1.90 -27.02
N ASP A 168 0.53 0.74 -26.42
CA ASP A 168 0.65 0.62 -24.97
C ASP A 168 1.94 1.27 -24.45
N VAL A 169 3.03 1.12 -25.21
CA VAL A 169 4.29 1.81 -24.91
C VAL A 169 4.10 3.32 -25.01
N GLN A 170 3.40 3.80 -26.03
CA GLN A 170 3.07 5.22 -26.19
C GLN A 170 2.20 5.74 -25.04
N GLU A 171 1.14 5.01 -24.66
CA GLU A 171 0.27 5.37 -23.52
C GLU A 171 1.08 5.51 -22.23
N LEU A 172 1.97 4.56 -21.94
CA LEU A 172 2.86 4.61 -20.77
C LEU A 172 3.75 5.86 -20.78
N LEU A 173 4.37 6.18 -21.92
CA LEU A 173 5.25 7.34 -22.05
C LEU A 173 4.49 8.66 -21.87
N ASP A 174 3.25 8.73 -22.36
CA ASP A 174 2.40 9.92 -22.21
C ASP A 174 1.95 10.09 -20.75
N GLN A 175 1.59 9.01 -20.07
CA GLN A 175 1.28 9.03 -18.63
C GLN A 175 2.49 9.49 -17.81
N TYR A 176 3.68 8.94 -18.08
CA TYR A 176 4.92 9.38 -17.43
C TYR A 176 5.20 10.87 -17.66
N LYS A 177 5.01 11.39 -18.88
CA LYS A 177 5.18 12.82 -19.16
C LYS A 177 4.20 13.70 -18.38
N ASN A 178 2.95 13.27 -18.27
CA ASN A 178 1.92 13.98 -17.49
C ASN A 178 2.29 14.03 -16.01
N MET A 179 2.67 12.90 -15.42
CA MET A 179 3.17 12.85 -14.04
C MET A 179 4.39 13.75 -13.85
N LYS A 180 5.38 13.69 -14.73
CA LYS A 180 6.58 14.54 -14.68
C LYS A 180 6.22 16.03 -14.72
N LYS A 181 5.20 16.42 -15.51
CA LYS A 181 4.68 17.80 -15.58
C LYS A 181 3.98 18.21 -14.29
N LEU A 182 3.17 17.32 -13.71
CA LEU A 182 2.53 17.53 -12.41
C LEU A 182 3.59 17.75 -11.31
N MET A 183 4.60 16.87 -11.25
CA MET A 183 5.69 16.96 -10.25
C MET A 183 6.49 18.25 -10.38
N ARG A 184 6.80 18.70 -11.61
CA ARG A 184 7.44 20.00 -11.83
C ARG A 184 6.57 21.16 -11.32
N THR A 185 5.25 21.06 -11.46
CA THR A 185 4.30 22.09 -11.03
C THR A 185 4.17 22.12 -9.51
N LEU A 186 4.07 20.95 -8.87
CA LEU A 186 4.07 20.79 -7.42
C LEU A 186 5.37 21.33 -6.83
N LYS A 187 6.55 20.97 -7.36
CA LYS A 187 7.84 21.51 -6.92
C LYS A 187 7.89 23.04 -6.94
N ARG A 188 7.34 23.67 -7.99
CA ARG A 188 7.25 25.14 -8.08
C ARG A 188 6.37 25.72 -6.97
N ARG A 189 5.21 25.11 -6.72
CA ARG A 189 4.30 25.51 -5.63
C ARG A 189 4.94 25.29 -4.26
N THR A 190 5.52 24.13 -3.97
CA THR A 190 6.20 23.83 -2.69
C THR A 190 7.38 24.76 -2.43
N LYS A 191 8.17 25.12 -3.46
CA LYS A 191 9.23 26.14 -3.33
C LYS A 191 8.68 27.53 -3.05
N LEU A 192 7.50 27.87 -3.58
CA LEU A 192 6.79 29.11 -3.28
C LEU A 192 6.28 29.12 -1.83
N PHE A 193 5.66 28.03 -1.38
CA PHE A 193 5.19 27.85 -0.01
C PHE A 193 6.35 27.83 1.01
N GLY A 194 7.48 27.20 0.69
CA GLY A 194 8.69 27.25 1.52
C GLY A 194 9.32 28.64 1.60
N LYS A 195 9.29 29.42 0.51
CA LYS A 195 9.68 30.83 0.53
C LYS A 195 8.72 31.70 1.35
N LEU A 196 7.41 31.45 1.28
CA LEU A 196 6.40 32.15 2.10
C LEU A 196 6.55 31.82 3.59
N LYS A 197 6.86 30.57 3.94
CA LYS A 197 7.18 30.15 5.32
C LYS A 197 8.49 30.75 5.84
N GLY A 198 9.46 31.03 4.98
CA GLY A 198 10.69 31.74 5.35
C GLY A 198 10.52 33.26 5.51
N VAL A 199 9.46 33.85 4.93
CA VAL A 199 9.14 35.29 5.06
C VAL A 199 8.17 35.54 6.21
N ILE A 200 7.31 34.57 6.54
CA ILE A 200 6.44 34.55 7.72
C ILE A 200 7.14 33.67 8.76
N GLY A 201 8.11 34.22 9.48
CA GLY A 201 8.87 33.49 10.49
C GLY A 201 7.98 32.84 11.54
N VAL A 202 7.99 31.51 11.57
CA VAL A 202 7.78 30.65 12.74
C VAL A 202 8.82 29.55 12.68
#